data_AF-A0A067P958-F1
#
_entry.id   AF-A0A067P958-F1
#
_cell.length_a   1.000
_cell.length_b   1.000
_cell.length_c   1.000
_cell.angle_alpha   90.00
_cell.angle_beta   90.00
_cell.angle_gamma   90.00
#
_symmetry.space_group_name_H-M   'P 1'
#
loop_
_entity.id
_entity.type
_entity.pdbx_description
1 polymer ?
#
loop_
_entity_poly.entity_id
_entity_poly.type
_entity_poly.pdbx_seq_one_letter_code
_entity_poly.pdbx_strand_id
1 'polypeptide(L)'
;MLVPKSFPFSPPNGTTYQQGDEKQLCKKTPISIRDIHPCLLGSRDPHFLPPTFHLGWAVGEDKLLELLIKEFPAYIQYSEPDGKGVPLWESIFCIVDGIIQDFNIPEELHECLEVADVLRPDGTIHLALCVGDNRIGILRPQPGAIDKIAERFFNGEPPQWHLDPIHWRWKQKLPRVLSPSEAREWAARMNARDAALEKLKDIHISA
;
A
#
# COMPACT_ATOMS: atom_id res chain seq x y z
N MET A 1 -0.67 -23.41 -9.30
CA MET A 1 -0.05 -22.12 -9.66
C MET A 1 1.33 -22.09 -9.01
N LEU A 2 2.41 -22.18 -9.78
CA LEU A 2 3.76 -22.24 -9.22
C LEU A 2 4.34 -20.82 -9.11
N VAL A 3 4.13 -20.16 -7.97
CA VAL A 3 4.88 -18.95 -7.62
C VAL A 3 6.31 -19.37 -7.31
N PRO A 4 7.35 -18.71 -7.85
CA PRO A 4 8.74 -19.06 -7.54
C PRO A 4 8.98 -19.07 -6.01
N LYS A 5 9.61 -20.12 -5.48
CA LYS A 5 9.94 -20.21 -4.04
C LYS A 5 10.85 -19.07 -3.56
N SER A 6 11.63 -18.49 -4.48
CA SER A 6 12.48 -17.33 -4.22
C SER A 6 11.67 -16.05 -3.96
N PHE A 7 10.38 -16.00 -4.31
CA PHE A 7 9.58 -14.82 -4.06
C PHE A 7 9.25 -14.73 -2.56
N PRO A 8 9.46 -13.55 -1.93
CA PRO A 8 8.98 -13.30 -0.58
C PRO A 8 7.45 -13.46 -0.57
N PHE A 9 6.91 -13.97 0.53
CA PHE A 9 5.47 -14.29 0.65
C PHE A 9 4.97 -15.33 -0.36
N SER A 10 5.84 -16.21 -0.87
CA SER A 10 5.42 -17.42 -1.61
C SER A 10 4.63 -18.40 -0.73
N PRO A 11 3.86 -19.34 -1.33
CA PRO A 11 3.07 -20.31 -0.57
C PRO A 11 3.92 -21.06 0.47
N PRO A 12 3.48 -21.19 1.74
CA PRO A 12 4.25 -21.87 2.79
C PRO A 12 4.63 -23.32 2.45
N ASN A 13 3.75 -24.05 1.75
CA ASN A 13 4.01 -25.41 1.27
C ASN A 13 4.87 -25.46 -0.02
N GLY A 14 5.21 -24.31 -0.59
CA GLY A 14 6.04 -24.18 -1.78
C GLY A 14 5.35 -24.49 -3.11
N THR A 15 4.04 -24.75 -3.12
CA THR A 15 3.28 -25.11 -4.33
C THR A 15 2.05 -24.26 -4.53
N THR A 16 1.11 -24.20 -3.58
CA THR A 16 -0.16 -23.46 -3.74
C THR A 16 -0.64 -22.90 -2.41
N TYR A 17 -1.16 -21.68 -2.44
CA TYR A 17 -1.81 -21.08 -1.27
C TYR A 17 -3.02 -21.89 -0.82
N GLN A 18 -3.15 -22.07 0.48
CA GLN A 18 -4.28 -22.65 1.18
C GLN A 18 -5.02 -21.56 1.96
N GLN A 19 -6.28 -21.83 2.32
CA GLN A 19 -7.00 -20.98 3.24
C GLN A 19 -6.30 -20.97 4.60
N GLY A 20 -6.07 -19.80 5.19
CA GLY A 20 -5.34 -19.65 6.45
C GLY A 20 -3.85 -19.36 6.30
N ASP A 21 -3.29 -19.49 5.09
CA ASP A 21 -1.88 -19.15 4.84
C ASP A 21 -1.59 -17.66 5.10
N GLU A 22 -2.59 -16.79 4.94
CA GLU A 22 -2.48 -15.37 5.25
C GLU A 22 -2.01 -15.13 6.70
N LYS A 23 -2.48 -15.95 7.65
CA LYS A 23 -2.09 -15.87 9.08
C LYS A 23 -0.65 -16.32 9.34
N GLN A 24 -0.10 -17.15 8.47
CA GLN A 24 1.32 -17.52 8.54
C GLN A 24 2.19 -16.45 7.88
N LEU A 25 1.71 -15.91 6.77
CA LEU A 25 2.42 -14.92 5.98
C LEU A 25 2.48 -13.55 6.67
N CYS A 26 1.42 -13.13 7.36
CA CYS A 26 1.39 -11.86 8.10
C CYS A 26 2.38 -11.80 9.26
N LYS A 27 2.90 -12.94 9.76
CA LYS A 27 3.98 -12.98 10.76
C LYS A 27 5.28 -12.34 10.28
N LYS A 28 5.42 -12.14 8.96
CA LYS A 28 6.54 -11.44 8.32
C LYS A 28 6.33 -9.92 8.23
N THR A 29 5.19 -9.42 8.69
CA THR A 29 4.86 -7.99 8.80
C THR A 29 4.68 -7.61 10.27
N PRO A 30 4.81 -6.34 10.68
CA PRO A 30 5.19 -5.19 9.86
C PRO A 30 6.60 -5.28 9.29
N ILE A 31 6.80 -4.75 8.08
CA ILE A 31 8.15 -4.55 7.50
C ILE A 31 8.47 -3.06 7.61
N SER A 32 9.68 -2.72 8.03
CA SER A 32 10.16 -1.34 8.01
C SER A 32 10.01 -0.73 6.62
N ILE A 33 9.72 0.58 6.55
CA ILE A 33 9.59 1.31 5.28
C ILE A 33 10.76 1.10 4.31
N ARG A 34 11.99 0.87 4.84
CA ARG A 34 13.23 0.68 4.08
C ARG A 34 13.52 -0.77 3.68
N ASP A 35 12.87 -1.75 4.31
CA ASP A 35 13.23 -3.16 4.21
C ASP A 35 12.31 -3.97 3.30
N ILE A 36 11.31 -3.33 2.69
CA ILE A 36 10.41 -4.01 1.75
C ILE A 36 11.19 -4.49 0.53
N HIS A 37 11.04 -5.78 0.21
CA HIS A 37 11.77 -6.38 -0.90
C HIS A 37 11.35 -5.74 -2.25
N PRO A 38 12.28 -5.35 -3.14
CA PRO A 38 11.93 -4.62 -4.37
C PRO A 38 10.96 -5.33 -5.32
N CYS A 39 10.90 -6.66 -5.31
CA CYS A 39 9.92 -7.40 -6.13
C CYS A 39 8.47 -7.23 -5.65
N LEU A 40 8.26 -6.75 -4.42
CA LEU A 40 6.95 -6.41 -3.88
C LEU A 40 6.52 -4.99 -4.27
N LEU A 41 7.43 -4.16 -4.79
CA LEU A 41 7.13 -2.78 -5.20
C LEU A 41 6.69 -2.75 -6.68
N GLY A 42 5.38 -2.56 -6.89
CA GLY A 42 4.77 -2.43 -8.21
C GLY A 42 4.76 -3.73 -9.03
N SER A 43 4.11 -3.70 -10.19
CA SER A 43 3.93 -4.89 -11.05
C SER A 43 5.13 -5.15 -11.98
N ARG A 44 6.35 -5.17 -11.43
CA ARG A 44 7.57 -5.36 -12.24
C ARG A 44 7.66 -6.73 -12.92
N ASP A 45 6.97 -7.73 -12.37
CA ASP A 45 6.90 -9.06 -12.97
C ASP A 45 5.84 -9.10 -14.10
N PRO A 46 6.17 -9.55 -15.32
CA PRO A 46 5.22 -9.60 -16.43
C PRO A 46 4.12 -10.66 -16.26
N HIS A 47 4.31 -11.62 -15.35
CA HIS A 47 3.43 -12.77 -15.15
C HIS A 47 2.71 -12.76 -13.81
N PHE A 48 3.18 -12.00 -12.83
CA PHE A 48 2.63 -12.00 -11.48
C PHE A 48 2.38 -10.58 -10.94
N LEU A 49 1.33 -10.46 -10.13
CA LEU A 49 1.06 -9.33 -9.26
C LEU A 49 1.49 -9.71 -7.84
N PRO A 50 2.29 -8.87 -7.16
CA PRO A 50 2.63 -9.09 -5.77
C PRO A 50 1.40 -9.01 -4.87
N PRO A 51 1.48 -9.59 -3.65
CA PRO A 51 0.54 -9.24 -2.58
C PRO A 51 0.44 -7.73 -2.41
N THR A 52 -0.72 -7.22 -2.02
CA THR A 52 -0.84 -5.81 -1.63
C THR A 52 -0.25 -5.61 -0.25
N PHE A 53 0.53 -4.55 -0.11
CA PHE A 53 0.99 -4.05 1.18
C PHE A 53 0.59 -2.59 1.32
N HIS A 54 0.11 -2.27 2.50
CA HIS A 54 -0.29 -0.94 2.94
C HIS A 54 0.83 -0.35 3.79
N LEU A 55 1.30 0.85 3.46
CA LEU A 55 2.29 1.58 4.26
C LEU A 55 1.55 2.54 5.19
N GLY A 56 1.57 2.28 6.49
CA GLY A 56 0.81 3.09 7.43
C GLY A 56 1.06 2.75 8.89
N TRP A 57 0.18 3.26 9.75
CA TRP A 57 0.17 2.97 11.18
C TRP A 57 -1.05 2.13 11.54
N ALA A 58 -0.84 0.83 11.73
CA ALA A 58 -1.86 -0.13 12.13
C ALA A 58 -2.18 0.00 13.63
N VAL A 59 -2.95 1.03 13.97
CA VAL A 59 -3.30 1.40 15.35
C VAL A 59 -4.65 0.83 15.82
N GLY A 60 -5.49 0.34 14.89
CA GLY A 60 -6.83 -0.15 15.19
C GLY A 60 -7.89 0.96 15.23
N GLU A 61 -9.15 0.53 15.23
CA GLU A 61 -10.34 1.35 15.11
C GLU A 61 -10.44 2.37 16.26
N ASP A 62 -10.30 1.91 17.50
CA ASP A 62 -10.45 2.75 18.70
C ASP A 62 -9.48 3.94 18.68
N LYS A 63 -8.21 3.69 18.34
CA LYS A 63 -7.20 4.74 18.28
C LYS A 63 -7.42 5.72 17.13
N LEU A 64 -7.90 5.24 15.97
CA LEU A 64 -8.24 6.14 14.86
C LEU A 64 -9.44 7.02 15.21
N LEU A 65 -10.44 6.46 15.90
CA LEU A 65 -11.59 7.22 16.38
C LEU A 65 -11.18 8.27 17.42
N GLU A 66 -10.33 7.91 18.39
CA GLU A 66 -9.76 8.85 19.36
C GLU A 66 -9.01 10.00 18.68
N LEU A 67 -8.20 9.69 17.67
CA LEU A 67 -7.49 10.68 16.87
C LEU A 67 -8.47 11.61 16.14
N LEU A 68 -9.49 11.06 15.49
CA LEU A 68 -10.51 11.84 14.80
C LEU A 68 -11.25 12.79 15.76
N ILE A 69 -11.66 12.31 16.93
CA ILE A 69 -12.31 13.12 17.98
C ILE A 69 -11.42 14.28 18.43
N LYS A 70 -10.14 14.00 18.61
CA LYS A 70 -9.20 14.99 19.15
C LYS A 70 -8.79 16.04 18.11
N GLU A 71 -8.44 15.60 16.91
CA GLU A 71 -7.75 16.44 15.93
C GLU A 71 -8.71 16.99 14.86
N PHE A 72 -9.81 16.28 14.58
CA PHE A 72 -10.71 16.56 13.46
C PHE A 72 -12.20 16.48 13.88
N PRO A 73 -12.62 17.13 14.99
CA PRO A 73 -13.97 16.95 15.54
C PRO A 73 -15.09 17.38 14.57
N ALA A 74 -14.79 18.28 13.62
CA ALA A 74 -15.75 18.72 12.60
C ALA A 74 -16.15 17.62 11.61
N TYR A 75 -15.37 16.55 11.50
CA TYR A 75 -15.62 15.42 10.60
C TYR A 75 -16.40 14.28 11.26
N ILE A 76 -16.75 14.41 12.54
CA ILE A 76 -17.49 13.39 13.25
C ILE A 76 -18.98 13.53 12.97
N GLN A 77 -19.55 12.43 12.49
CA GLN A 77 -20.99 12.25 12.44
C GLN A 77 -21.45 11.59 13.73
N TYR A 78 -22.58 12.06 14.26
CA TYR A 78 -23.19 11.52 15.46
C TYR A 78 -24.52 10.87 15.13
N SER A 79 -24.93 9.90 15.95
CA SER A 79 -26.23 9.23 15.80
C SER A 79 -27.43 10.18 15.92
N GLU A 80 -27.26 11.33 16.58
CA GLU A 80 -28.30 12.35 16.70
C GLU A 80 -27.95 13.64 15.94
N PRO A 81 -28.94 14.33 15.33
CA PRO A 81 -28.69 15.46 14.42
C PRO A 81 -28.10 16.72 15.08
N ASP A 82 -28.19 16.84 16.40
CA ASP A 82 -27.72 18.00 17.16
C ASP A 82 -26.28 17.85 17.68
N GLY A 83 -25.53 16.88 17.14
CA GLY A 83 -24.18 16.56 17.58
C GLY A 83 -24.15 15.84 18.93
N LYS A 84 -25.28 15.26 19.35
CA LYS A 84 -25.38 14.40 20.53
C LYS A 84 -25.43 12.92 20.16
N GLY A 85 -25.30 12.07 21.17
CA GLY A 85 -25.28 10.62 20.99
C GLY A 85 -23.88 10.07 20.76
N VAL A 86 -23.79 8.89 20.14
CA VAL A 86 -22.52 8.17 19.96
C VAL A 86 -21.92 8.55 18.61
N PRO A 87 -20.58 8.80 18.53
CA PRO A 87 -19.89 8.95 17.25
C PRO A 87 -20.16 7.75 16.34
N LEU A 88 -20.52 8.01 15.08
CA LEU A 88 -20.68 6.97 14.08
C LEU A 88 -19.31 6.46 13.65
N TRP A 89 -19.15 5.13 13.64
CA TRP A 89 -17.86 4.49 13.37
C TRP A 89 -17.35 4.82 11.95
N GLU A 90 -18.27 5.01 10.99
CA GLU A 90 -17.98 5.37 9.61
C GLU A 90 -17.24 6.71 9.50
N SER A 91 -17.33 7.57 10.52
CA SER A 91 -16.60 8.84 10.57
C SER A 91 -15.09 8.65 10.55
N ILE A 92 -14.57 7.49 10.97
CA ILE A 92 -13.14 7.18 10.97
C ILE A 92 -12.54 7.39 9.58
N PHE A 93 -13.27 7.09 8.50
CA PHE A 93 -12.77 7.26 7.13
C PHE A 93 -12.57 8.74 6.75
N CYS A 94 -13.25 9.67 7.41
CA CYS A 94 -13.10 11.11 7.18
C CYS A 94 -11.81 11.70 7.78
N ILE A 95 -11.03 10.91 8.55
CA ILE A 95 -9.70 11.33 9.02
C ILE A 95 -8.79 11.71 7.84
N VAL A 96 -8.96 11.05 6.70
CA VAL A 96 -8.19 11.30 5.47
C VAL A 96 -8.46 12.70 4.95
N ASP A 97 -9.73 13.12 4.91
CA ASP A 97 -10.12 14.47 4.48
C ASP A 97 -9.53 15.54 5.40
N GLY A 98 -9.55 15.31 6.71
CA GLY A 98 -8.93 16.18 7.69
C GLY A 98 -7.42 16.34 7.47
N ILE A 99 -6.71 15.24 7.24
CA ILE A 99 -5.26 15.26 6.95
C ILE A 99 -4.96 15.95 5.62
N ILE A 100 -5.74 15.68 4.57
CA ILE A 100 -5.58 16.32 3.27
C ILE A 100 -5.65 17.84 3.40
N GLN A 101 -6.66 18.33 4.12
CA GLN A 101 -6.85 19.77 4.33
C GLN A 101 -5.76 20.37 5.22
N ASP A 102 -5.49 19.79 6.39
CA ASP A 102 -4.52 20.33 7.35
C ASP A 102 -3.09 20.39 6.79
N PHE A 103 -2.69 19.38 6.03
CA PHE A 103 -1.34 19.30 5.46
C PHE A 103 -1.25 19.86 4.04
N ASN A 104 -2.35 20.40 3.49
CA ASN A 104 -2.45 20.92 2.13
C ASN A 104 -1.91 19.90 1.09
N ILE A 105 -2.39 18.66 1.18
CA ILE A 105 -1.95 17.59 0.29
C ILE A 105 -2.51 17.86 -1.13
N PRO A 106 -1.66 17.88 -2.18
CA PRO A 106 -2.10 18.03 -3.57
C PRO A 106 -3.08 16.93 -3.99
N GLU A 107 -4.05 17.29 -4.84
CA GLU A 107 -5.13 16.41 -5.30
C GLU A 107 -4.60 15.12 -5.93
N GLU A 108 -3.52 15.21 -6.72
CA GLU A 108 -2.88 14.08 -7.38
C GLU A 108 -2.25 13.06 -6.41
N LEU A 109 -2.19 13.36 -5.11
CA LEU A 109 -1.66 12.49 -4.07
C LEU A 109 -2.72 12.04 -3.06
N HIS A 110 -3.99 12.43 -3.23
CA HIS A 110 -5.07 12.01 -2.33
C HIS A 110 -5.25 10.49 -2.35
N GLU A 111 -5.05 9.85 -3.50
CA GLU A 111 -5.13 8.38 -3.63
C GLU A 111 -4.07 7.60 -2.83
N CYS A 112 -3.02 8.28 -2.34
CA CYS A 112 -2.04 7.65 -1.45
C CYS A 112 -2.52 7.60 0.01
N LEU A 113 -3.54 8.35 0.40
CA LEU A 113 -4.06 8.39 1.76
C LEU A 113 -5.35 7.58 1.83
N GLU A 114 -5.38 6.62 2.75
CA GLU A 114 -6.58 5.83 3.01
C GLU A 114 -6.61 5.31 4.44
N VAL A 115 -7.80 4.92 4.89
CA VAL A 115 -7.94 4.03 6.05
C VAL A 115 -8.24 2.64 5.50
N ALA A 116 -7.35 1.68 5.77
CA ALA A 116 -7.45 0.34 5.22
C ALA A 116 -7.35 -0.74 6.29
N ASP A 117 -8.01 -1.87 6.05
CA ASP A 117 -7.82 -3.09 6.82
C ASP A 117 -6.43 -3.68 6.53
N VAL A 118 -5.71 -4.04 7.59
CA VAL A 118 -4.40 -4.69 7.48
C VAL A 118 -4.26 -5.87 8.44
N LEU A 119 -3.50 -6.89 8.02
CA LEU A 119 -3.17 -8.03 8.88
C LEU A 119 -2.07 -7.66 9.88
N ARG A 120 -2.32 -7.99 11.14
CA ARG A 120 -1.34 -7.96 12.23
C ARG A 120 -0.57 -9.30 12.32
N PRO A 121 0.60 -9.32 12.98
CA PRO A 121 1.43 -10.53 13.07
C PRO A 121 0.74 -11.72 13.76
N ASP A 122 -0.27 -11.45 14.60
CA ASP A 122 -1.08 -12.47 15.27
C ASP A 122 -2.23 -13.03 14.40
N GLY A 123 -2.40 -12.49 13.18
CA GLY A 123 -3.44 -12.89 12.24
C GLY A 123 -4.79 -12.20 12.45
N THR A 124 -4.86 -11.20 13.33
CA THR A 124 -6.01 -10.30 13.45
C THR A 124 -5.99 -9.21 12.38
N ILE A 125 -7.13 -8.60 12.13
CA ILE A 125 -7.29 -7.47 11.22
C ILE A 125 -7.45 -6.21 12.08
N HIS A 126 -6.71 -5.17 11.73
CA HIS A 126 -6.82 -3.85 12.34
C HIS A 126 -6.94 -2.81 11.23
N LEU A 127 -7.63 -1.70 11.51
CA LEU A 127 -7.48 -0.50 10.69
C LEU A 127 -6.09 0.13 10.82
N ALA A 128 -5.58 0.59 9.69
CA ALA A 128 -4.41 1.43 9.59
C ALA A 128 -4.76 2.75 8.90
N LEU A 129 -4.15 3.84 9.36
CA LEU A 129 -4.03 5.05 8.54
C LEU A 129 -2.83 4.88 7.61
N CYS A 130 -3.11 4.79 6.31
CA CYS A 130 -2.14 4.53 5.27
C CYS A 130 -1.73 5.82 4.55
N VAL A 131 -0.44 5.90 4.22
CA VAL A 131 0.19 6.96 3.43
C VAL A 131 0.76 6.41 2.12
N GLY A 132 0.27 5.24 1.71
CA GLY A 132 0.57 4.64 0.43
C GLY A 132 0.38 3.14 0.44
N ASP A 133 0.53 2.56 -0.75
CA ASP A 133 0.57 1.14 -0.95
C ASP A 133 1.73 0.77 -1.91
N ASN A 134 1.91 -0.52 -2.13
CA ASN A 134 2.94 -1.01 -3.05
C ASN A 134 2.51 -1.05 -4.53
N ARG A 135 1.36 -0.45 -4.90
CA ARG A 135 0.78 -0.47 -6.26
C ARG A 135 0.65 0.92 -6.87
N ILE A 136 -0.04 1.82 -6.18
CA ILE A 136 -0.30 3.22 -6.50
C ILE A 136 0.95 4.04 -6.17
N GLY A 137 1.55 3.79 -5.01
CA GLY A 137 2.76 4.47 -4.57
C GLY A 137 2.65 4.99 -3.13
N ILE A 138 3.59 5.85 -2.77
CA ILE A 138 3.71 6.41 -1.41
C ILE A 138 3.54 7.92 -1.50
N LEU A 139 2.86 8.50 -0.52
CA LEU A 139 2.67 9.93 -0.35
C LEU A 139 4.02 10.65 -0.33
N ARG A 140 4.30 11.44 -1.38
CA ARG A 140 5.51 12.27 -1.50
C ARG A 140 5.24 13.70 -2.01
N PRO A 141 4.33 14.46 -1.36
CA PRO A 141 3.98 15.82 -1.81
C PRO A 141 5.12 16.81 -1.60
N GLN A 142 5.85 16.68 -0.50
CA GLN A 142 6.97 17.53 -0.08
C GLN A 142 7.93 16.71 0.80
N PRO A 143 9.23 17.09 0.93
CA PRO A 143 10.12 16.47 1.89
C PRO A 143 9.51 16.51 3.31
N GLY A 144 9.38 15.34 3.94
CA GLY A 144 8.94 15.21 5.32
C GLY A 144 7.43 15.28 5.58
N ALA A 145 6.55 15.20 4.57
CA ALA A 145 5.10 15.17 4.84
C ALA A 145 4.68 13.97 5.71
N ILE A 146 5.20 12.78 5.40
CA ILE A 146 5.03 11.57 6.23
C ILE A 146 5.59 11.80 7.63
N ASP A 147 6.76 12.42 7.75
CA ASP A 147 7.40 12.69 9.05
C ASP A 147 6.55 13.64 9.90
N LYS A 148 5.95 14.68 9.31
CA LYS A 148 5.04 15.60 10.04
C LYS A 148 3.76 14.91 10.49
N ILE A 149 3.18 14.03 9.67
CA ILE A 149 2.03 13.20 10.05
C ILE A 149 2.43 12.27 11.21
N ALA A 150 3.60 11.64 11.11
CA ALA A 150 4.16 10.78 12.16
C ALA A 150 4.33 11.54 13.48
N GLU A 151 4.99 12.70 13.45
CA GLU A 151 5.25 13.55 14.62
C GLU A 151 3.95 13.98 15.30
N ARG A 152 2.95 14.41 14.52
CA ARG A 152 1.70 14.93 15.07
C ARG A 152 0.82 13.84 15.66
N PHE A 153 0.69 12.70 15.00
CA PHE A 153 -0.34 11.71 15.34
C PHE A 153 0.20 10.41 15.94
N PHE A 154 1.47 10.09 15.68
CA PHE A 154 2.07 8.78 15.98
C PHE A 154 3.39 8.89 16.75
N ASN A 155 3.60 10.00 17.48
CA ASN A 155 4.80 10.25 18.29
C ASN A 155 6.13 10.15 17.50
N GLY A 156 6.10 10.44 16.20
CA GLY A 156 7.26 10.35 15.33
C GLY A 156 7.63 8.93 14.89
N GLU A 157 6.85 7.92 15.25
CA GLU A 157 7.08 6.55 14.78
C GLU A 157 6.88 6.48 13.26
N PRO A 158 7.82 5.88 12.49
CA PRO A 158 7.67 5.78 11.05
C PRO A 158 6.55 4.79 10.66
N PRO A 159 5.87 4.99 9.52
CA PRO A 159 4.90 4.03 9.04
C PRO A 159 5.60 2.73 8.63
N GLN A 160 4.85 1.62 8.68
CA GLN A 160 5.34 0.30 8.38
C GLN A 160 4.48 -0.38 7.30
N TRP A 161 5.06 -1.32 6.58
CA TRP A 161 4.34 -2.11 5.59
C TRP A 161 3.59 -3.26 6.24
N HIS A 162 2.28 -3.30 6.03
CA HIS A 162 1.38 -4.33 6.51
C HIS A 162 0.73 -5.08 5.34
N LEU A 163 0.45 -6.37 5.53
CA LEU A 163 -0.15 -7.21 4.50
C LEU A 163 -1.65 -6.95 4.41
N ASP A 164 -2.18 -6.78 3.21
CA ASP A 164 -3.62 -6.65 2.96
C ASP A 164 -4.35 -7.99 3.21
N PRO A 165 -5.48 -8.02 3.96
CA PRO A 165 -6.18 -9.26 4.32
C PRO A 165 -6.90 -9.95 3.14
N ILE A 166 -7.13 -9.26 2.03
CA ILE A 166 -7.84 -9.76 0.84
C ILE A 166 -6.84 -10.10 -0.27
N HIS A 167 -5.81 -9.27 -0.43
CA HIS A 167 -4.82 -9.31 -1.49
C HIS A 167 -3.45 -9.82 -1.00
N TRP A 168 -3.45 -10.68 0.02
CA TRP A 168 -2.26 -11.20 0.71
C TRP A 168 -1.35 -12.15 -0.10
N ARG A 169 -1.76 -12.54 -1.31
CA ARG A 169 -1.06 -13.55 -2.12
C ARG A 169 -0.63 -13.03 -3.47
N TRP A 170 0.48 -13.58 -3.97
CA TRP A 170 0.84 -13.43 -5.37
C TRP A 170 -0.28 -13.94 -6.27
N LYS A 171 -0.69 -13.12 -7.25
CA LYS A 171 -1.69 -13.50 -8.25
C LYS A 171 -1.01 -13.59 -9.61
N GLN A 172 -1.32 -14.60 -10.40
CA GLN A 172 -0.90 -14.60 -11.79
C GLN A 172 -1.63 -13.46 -12.50
N LYS A 173 -0.89 -12.60 -13.21
CA LYS A 173 -1.47 -11.71 -14.21
C LYS A 173 -2.16 -12.62 -15.20
N LEU A 174 -3.48 -12.52 -15.31
CA LEU A 174 -4.18 -13.19 -16.40
C LEU A 174 -3.45 -12.79 -17.67
N PRO A 175 -3.04 -13.76 -18.53
CA PRO A 175 -2.47 -13.40 -19.82
C PRO A 175 -3.53 -12.53 -20.48
N ARG A 176 -3.23 -11.23 -20.61
CA ARG A 176 -4.02 -10.38 -21.48
C ARG A 176 -3.86 -11.05 -22.83
N VAL A 177 -4.94 -11.63 -23.36
CA VAL A 177 -4.95 -12.10 -24.75
C VAL A 177 -4.84 -10.83 -25.57
N LEU A 178 -3.60 -10.42 -25.82
CA LEU A 178 -3.32 -9.29 -26.68
C LEU A 178 -3.82 -9.71 -28.05
N SER A 179 -4.65 -8.86 -28.65
CA SER A 179 -4.91 -8.99 -30.08
C SER A 179 -3.56 -8.99 -30.82
N PRO A 180 -3.46 -9.63 -32.01
CA PRO A 180 -2.22 -9.64 -32.78
C PRO A 180 -1.64 -8.23 -33.06
N SER A 181 -2.46 -7.18 -33.07
CA SER A 181 -2.02 -5.77 -33.14
C SER A 181 -1.38 -5.30 -31.84
N GLU A 182 -2.03 -5.50 -30.69
CA GLU A 182 -1.49 -5.10 -29.38
C GLU A 182 -0.20 -5.86 -29.03
N ALA A 183 -0.11 -7.14 -29.42
CA ALA A 183 1.10 -7.94 -29.22
C ALA A 183 2.29 -7.38 -30.04
N ARG A 184 2.05 -6.97 -31.29
CA ARG A 184 3.06 -6.33 -32.14
C ARG A 184 3.48 -4.98 -31.59
N GLU A 185 2.53 -4.18 -31.11
CA GLU A 185 2.80 -2.86 -30.54
C GLU A 185 3.55 -2.96 -29.21
N TRP A 186 3.18 -3.90 -28.34
CA TRP A 186 3.90 -4.19 -27.10
C TRP A 186 5.32 -4.68 -27.37
N ALA A 187 5.51 -5.61 -28.32
CA ALA A 187 6.84 -6.05 -28.73
C ALA A 187 7.70 -4.91 -29.29
N ALA A 188 7.09 -4.01 -30.10
CA ALA A 188 7.78 -2.83 -30.60
C ALA A 188 8.21 -1.88 -29.47
N ARG A 189 7.35 -1.65 -28.46
CA ARG A 189 7.68 -0.82 -27.29
C ARG A 189 8.79 -1.43 -26.43
N MET A 190 8.79 -2.75 -26.23
CA MET A 190 9.84 -3.44 -25.49
C MET A 190 11.17 -3.40 -26.22
N ASN A 191 11.18 -3.64 -27.54
CA ASN A 191 12.37 -3.51 -28.38
C ASN A 191 12.93 -2.08 -28.40
N ALA A 192 12.05 -1.07 -28.46
CA ALA A 192 12.46 0.33 -28.39
C ALA A 192 13.08 0.70 -27.04
N ARG A 193 12.52 0.17 -25.94
CA ARG A 193 13.06 0.32 -24.59
C ARG A 193 14.43 -0.33 -24.46
N ASP A 194 14.58 -1.56 -24.93
CA ASP A 194 15.84 -2.30 -24.81
C ASP A 194 16.93 -1.66 -25.69
N ALA A 195 16.58 -1.16 -26.88
CA ALA A 195 17.49 -0.37 -27.71
C ALA A 195 17.88 0.99 -27.06
N ALA A 196 16.97 1.64 -26.34
CA ALA A 196 17.27 2.86 -25.59
C ALA A 196 18.19 2.59 -24.39
N LEU A 197 17.99 1.46 -23.69
CA LEU A 197 18.86 1.02 -22.61
C LEU A 197 20.26 0.64 -23.10
N GLU A 198 20.37 0.04 -24.28
CA GLU A 198 21.67 -0.28 -24.87
C GLU A 198 22.44 0.99 -25.27
N LYS A 199 21.75 1.98 -25.86
CA LYS A 199 22.35 3.30 -26.14
C LYS A 199 22.80 4.04 -24.89
N LEU A 200 22.15 3.82 -23.75
CA LEU A 200 22.56 4.42 -22.47
C LEU A 200 23.80 3.74 -21.87
N LYS A 201 24.07 2.47 -22.22
CA LYS A 201 25.32 1.79 -21.82
C LYS A 201 26.53 2.32 -22.58
N ASP A 202 26.35 2.77 -23.82
CA ASP A 202 27.41 3.37 -24.63
C ASP A 202 27.80 4.80 -24.19
N ILE A 203 27.01 5.44 -23.32
CA ILE A 203 27.25 6.81 -22.81
C ILE A 203 28.15 6.81 -21.54
N HIS A 204 28.65 5.66 -21.10
CA HIS A 204 29.58 5.58 -19.96
C HIS A 204 30.76 4.64 -20.21
N ILE A 205 31.60 4.95 -21.20
CA ILE A 205 33.07 4.81 -21.08
C ILE A 205 33.74 5.99 -21.80
N SER A 206 34.04 7.04 -21.04
CA SER A 206 35.20 7.92 -21.26
C SER A 206 35.53 8.51 -19.89
N ALA A 207 36.66 8.05 -19.36
CA ALA A 207 37.37 8.71 -18.28
C ALA A 207 37.82 10.12 -18.70
#